data_AF-A0A377U3H3-F1
#
_entry.id   AF-A0A377U3H3-F1
#
_cell.length_a   1.000
_cell.length_b   1.000
_cell.length_c   1.000
_cell.angle_alpha   90.00
_cell.angle_beta   90.00
_cell.angle_gamma   90.00
#
_symmetry.space_group_name_H-M   'P 1'
#
loop_
_entity.id
_entity.type
_entity.pdbx_description
1 polymer ?
#
loop_
_entity_poly.entity_id
_entity_poly.type
_entity_poly.pdbx_seq_one_letter_code
_entity_poly.pdbx_strand_id
1 'polypeptide(L)'
;MGFARAWLQFSLDHRDALMLPFNFSMGVMTLFIAVGIAASLAKHHHLDSLTAGMLSLMSFLLVAAPLKDGQISTAYFSGQGIFTAILVAIYSTELYAFLKRHNITIRLPPEVPAGVARSFEILIPVLAIILTLHPLNLFIEAQLGMIIPEAIMSLVKPLVAASDTLPAILLSVLVCQVLWFAGIHGALIVTGIMNPFWMANLSVNQAAMAAAPLSRTSMSRASGITIC
;
A
#
# COMPACT_ATOMS: atom_id res chain seq x y z
N MET A 1 -11.52 32.79 23.88
CA MET A 1 -10.70 32.67 22.66
C MET A 1 -9.19 32.47 22.91
N GLY A 2 -8.73 32.15 24.14
CA GLY A 2 -7.31 31.96 24.45
C GLY A 2 -6.76 30.58 24.09
N PHE A 3 -7.46 29.52 24.50
CA PHE A 3 -7.03 28.13 24.29
C PHE A 3 -6.82 27.78 22.81
N ALA A 4 -7.78 28.09 21.93
CA ALA A 4 -7.65 27.76 20.50
C ALA A 4 -6.45 28.45 19.83
N ARG A 5 -6.11 29.68 20.24
CA ARG A 5 -4.93 30.40 19.75
C ARG A 5 -3.64 29.84 20.35
N ALA A 6 -3.64 29.54 21.64
CA ALA A 6 -2.50 28.92 22.32
C ALA A 6 -2.19 27.52 21.75
N TRP A 7 -3.22 26.71 21.51
CA TRP A 7 -3.12 25.41 20.86
C TRP A 7 -2.61 25.52 19.42
N LEU A 8 -3.13 26.50 18.66
CA LEU A 8 -2.65 26.73 17.29
C LEU A 8 -1.16 27.11 17.28
N GLN A 9 -0.71 28.01 18.15
CA GLN A 9 0.70 28.39 18.25
C GLN A 9 1.56 27.18 18.67
N PHE A 10 1.16 26.47 19.73
CA PHE A 10 1.83 25.24 20.16
C PHE A 10 1.95 24.21 19.03
N SER A 11 0.88 23.99 18.27
CA SER A 11 0.84 23.06 17.15
C SER A 11 1.69 23.49 15.96
N LEU A 12 1.91 24.79 15.76
CA LEU A 12 2.82 25.30 14.74
C LEU A 12 4.28 25.15 15.19
N ASP A 13 4.57 25.47 16.45
CA ASP A 13 5.91 25.40 17.03
C ASP A 13 6.42 23.95 17.13
N HIS A 14 5.54 22.99 17.38
CA HIS A 14 5.88 21.56 17.55
C HIS A 14 5.38 20.68 16.40
N ARG A 15 5.07 21.28 15.24
CA ARG A 15 4.44 20.58 14.12
C ARG A 15 5.18 19.31 13.71
N ASP A 16 6.49 19.37 13.57
CA ASP A 16 7.29 18.23 13.08
C ASP A 16 7.26 17.06 14.07
N ALA A 17 7.33 17.35 15.37
CA ALA A 17 7.21 16.34 16.43
C ALA A 17 5.80 15.73 16.46
N LEU A 18 4.76 16.54 16.27
CA LEU A 18 3.36 16.09 16.24
C LEU A 18 3.04 15.27 14.98
N MET A 19 3.70 15.55 13.85
CA MET A 19 3.49 14.84 12.59
C MET A 19 4.32 13.54 12.49
N LEU A 20 5.27 13.30 13.40
CA LEU A 20 6.10 12.10 13.37
C LEU A 20 5.28 10.79 13.39
N PRO A 21 4.29 10.60 14.30
CA PRO A 21 3.46 9.39 14.28
C PRO A 21 2.63 9.25 13.00
N PHE A 22 2.22 10.38 12.41
CA PHE A 22 1.50 10.39 11.13
C PHE A 22 2.41 9.90 10.00
N ASN A 23 3.65 10.37 9.94
CA ASN A 23 4.61 9.95 8.92
C ASN A 23 4.93 8.44 9.01
N PHE A 24 5.03 7.89 10.22
CA PHE A 24 5.29 6.46 10.44
C PHE A 24 4.02 5.58 10.45
N SER A 25 2.84 6.16 10.22
CA SER A 25 1.58 5.42 10.02
C SER A 25 1.12 5.54 8.57
N MET A 26 0.67 6.74 8.16
CA MET A 26 0.19 7.01 6.81
C MET A 26 1.32 7.07 5.78
N GLY A 27 2.49 7.61 6.15
CA GLY A 27 3.62 7.72 5.23
C GLY A 27 4.27 6.38 4.86
N VAL A 28 4.04 5.32 5.65
CA VAL A 28 4.55 3.97 5.39
C VAL A 28 3.46 2.90 5.33
N MET A 29 2.19 3.30 5.18
CA MET A 29 1.04 2.40 5.26
C MET A 29 1.10 1.24 4.27
N THR A 30 1.68 1.48 3.10
CA THR A 30 1.79 0.48 2.03
C THR A 30 2.67 -0.69 2.43
N LEU A 31 3.66 -0.47 3.31
CA LEU A 31 4.48 -1.56 3.87
C LEU A 31 3.63 -2.51 4.72
N PHE A 32 2.74 -1.96 5.56
CA PHE A 32 1.83 -2.77 6.36
C PHE A 32 0.82 -3.53 5.50
N ILE A 33 0.33 -2.90 4.42
CA ILE A 33 -0.58 -3.53 3.46
C ILE A 33 0.11 -4.71 2.75
N ALA A 34 1.35 -4.52 2.26
CA ALA A 34 2.11 -5.56 1.59
C ALA A 34 2.32 -6.81 2.47
N VAL A 35 2.72 -6.60 3.74
CA VAL A 35 2.92 -7.66 4.72
C VAL A 35 1.58 -8.32 5.08
N GLY A 36 0.55 -7.53 5.36
CA GLY A 36 -0.76 -8.02 5.80
C GLY A 36 -1.45 -8.91 4.77
N ILE A 37 -1.44 -8.50 3.50
CA ILE A 37 -2.03 -9.28 2.40
C ILE A 37 -1.27 -10.59 2.22
N ALA A 38 0.05 -10.55 2.15
CA ALA A 38 0.87 -11.75 1.98
C ALA A 38 0.75 -12.72 3.17
N ALA A 39 0.75 -12.21 4.40
CA ALA A 39 0.53 -13.01 5.59
C ALA A 39 -0.84 -13.70 5.59
N SER A 40 -1.89 -12.98 5.17
CA SER A 40 -3.25 -13.53 5.05
C SER A 40 -3.33 -14.62 3.97
N LEU A 41 -2.80 -14.34 2.79
CA LEU A 41 -2.80 -15.28 1.66
C LEU A 41 -1.93 -16.51 1.94
N ALA A 42 -0.84 -16.36 2.68
CA ALA A 42 -0.01 -17.49 3.12
C ALA A 42 -0.77 -18.43 4.05
N LYS A 43 -1.62 -17.92 4.95
CA LYS A 43 -2.48 -18.78 5.80
C LYS A 43 -3.43 -19.61 4.96
N HIS A 44 -3.98 -19.03 3.90
CA HIS A 44 -4.84 -19.75 2.96
C HIS A 44 -4.10 -20.91 2.27
N HIS A 45 -2.80 -20.75 1.98
CA HIS A 45 -1.94 -21.80 1.42
C HIS A 45 -1.28 -22.72 2.47
N HIS A 46 -1.63 -22.60 3.76
CA HIS A 46 -0.98 -23.32 4.88
C HIS A 46 0.54 -23.11 4.94
N LEU A 47 0.99 -21.91 4.57
CA LEU A 47 2.39 -21.48 4.60
C LEU A 47 2.67 -20.63 5.83
N ASP A 48 3.96 -20.47 6.13
CA ASP A 48 4.39 -19.56 7.18
C ASP A 48 4.12 -18.10 6.78
N SER A 49 3.25 -17.44 7.55
CA SER A 49 2.80 -16.07 7.30
C SER A 49 3.88 -15.02 7.46
N LEU A 50 4.81 -15.21 8.41
CA LEU A 50 5.91 -14.26 8.64
C LEU A 50 6.87 -14.27 7.46
N THR A 51 7.23 -15.46 6.98
CA THR A 51 8.09 -15.63 5.81
C THR A 51 7.46 -15.01 4.57
N ALA A 52 6.19 -15.30 4.28
CA ALA A 52 5.51 -14.71 3.13
C ALA A 52 5.38 -13.17 3.26
N GLY A 53 5.05 -12.68 4.45
CA GLY A 53 4.97 -11.25 4.74
C GLY A 53 6.30 -10.53 4.50
N MET A 54 7.40 -11.06 5.02
CA MET A 54 8.75 -10.50 4.82
C MET A 54 9.20 -10.61 3.37
N LEU A 55 8.85 -11.69 2.68
CA LEU A 55 9.14 -11.88 1.26
C LEU A 55 8.41 -10.85 0.40
N SER A 56 7.13 -10.60 0.68
CA SER A 56 6.32 -9.56 0.05
C SER A 56 6.89 -8.16 0.30
N LEU A 57 7.27 -7.86 1.55
CA LEU A 57 7.92 -6.59 1.89
C LEU A 57 9.20 -6.38 1.08
N MET A 58 10.08 -7.39 1.01
CA MET A 58 11.30 -7.32 0.20
C MET A 58 10.99 -7.13 -1.28
N SER A 59 10.01 -7.86 -1.80
CA SER A 59 9.55 -7.77 -3.19
C SER A 59 9.03 -6.37 -3.53
N PHE A 60 8.26 -5.78 -2.61
CA PHE A 60 7.74 -4.43 -2.76
C PHE A 60 8.88 -3.41 -2.73
N LEU A 61 9.81 -3.50 -1.78
CA LEU A 61 10.96 -2.59 -1.69
C LEU A 61 11.86 -2.68 -2.93
N LEU A 62 12.08 -3.88 -3.47
CA LEU A 62 12.86 -4.08 -4.70
C LEU A 62 12.32 -3.28 -5.89
N VAL A 63 11.01 -3.10 -5.94
CA VAL A 63 10.30 -2.50 -7.07
C VAL A 63 9.89 -1.04 -6.82
N ALA A 64 9.59 -0.70 -5.57
CA ALA A 64 8.98 0.56 -5.17
C ALA A 64 9.92 1.47 -4.38
N ALA A 65 11.17 1.07 -4.16
CA ALA A 65 12.15 1.85 -3.42
C ALA A 65 13.41 2.09 -4.28
N PRO A 66 13.30 2.82 -5.42
CA PRO A 66 14.44 3.07 -6.28
C PRO A 66 15.53 3.82 -5.51
N LEU A 67 16.77 3.32 -5.60
CA LEU A 67 17.94 4.01 -5.06
C LEU A 67 18.39 5.08 -6.05
N LYS A 68 18.37 6.33 -5.61
CA LYS A 68 18.95 7.46 -6.34
C LYS A 68 19.92 8.18 -5.42
N ASP A 69 21.18 8.32 -5.86
CA ASP A 69 22.23 9.04 -5.13
C ASP A 69 22.42 8.56 -3.67
N GLY A 70 22.30 7.25 -3.44
CA GLY A 70 22.41 6.64 -2.10
C GLY A 70 21.19 6.84 -1.19
N GLN A 71 20.12 7.47 -1.68
CA GLN A 71 18.86 7.67 -0.97
C GLN A 71 17.77 6.76 -1.52
N ILE A 72 17.01 6.15 -0.63
CA ILE A 72 15.83 5.35 -0.97
C ILE A 72 14.63 6.29 -1.04
N SER A 73 13.97 6.34 -2.20
CA SER A 73 12.71 7.09 -2.31
C SER A 73 11.60 6.43 -1.51
N THR A 74 10.95 7.19 -0.64
CA THR A 74 9.77 6.76 0.13
C THR A 74 8.45 7.16 -0.54
N ALA A 75 8.49 7.70 -1.76
CA ALA A 75 7.32 8.21 -2.47
C ALA A 75 6.19 7.18 -2.59
N TYR A 76 6.54 5.90 -2.75
CA TYR A 76 5.60 4.79 -2.90
C TYR A 76 5.17 4.15 -1.58
N PHE A 77 5.72 4.55 -0.43
CA PHE A 77 5.38 3.93 0.85
C PHE A 77 4.03 4.40 1.40
N SER A 78 3.49 5.47 0.82
CA SER A 78 2.15 6.01 1.07
C SER A 78 1.16 5.54 -0.03
N GLY A 79 0.09 6.30 -0.32
CA GLY A 79 -1.01 5.88 -1.19
C GLY A 79 -0.62 5.50 -2.62
N GLN A 80 0.46 6.09 -3.12
CA GLN A 80 0.96 5.84 -4.47
C GLN A 80 1.33 4.36 -4.69
N GLY A 81 1.77 3.64 -3.65
CA GLY A 81 2.20 2.25 -3.78
C GLY A 81 1.15 1.20 -3.39
N ILE A 82 -0.06 1.57 -2.95
CA ILE A 82 -1.04 0.62 -2.41
C ILE A 82 -1.35 -0.50 -3.41
N PHE A 83 -1.67 -0.16 -4.65
CA PHE A 83 -2.00 -1.15 -5.68
C PHE A 83 -0.81 -2.03 -6.04
N THR A 84 0.39 -1.43 -6.08
CA THR A 84 1.64 -2.17 -6.28
C THR A 84 1.88 -3.16 -5.15
N ALA A 85 1.69 -2.76 -3.89
CA ALA A 85 1.81 -3.65 -2.75
C ALA A 85 0.80 -4.80 -2.80
N ILE A 86 -0.45 -4.55 -3.18
CA ILE A 86 -1.46 -5.62 -3.35
C ILE A 86 -0.99 -6.64 -4.39
N LEU A 87 -0.60 -6.17 -5.58
CA LEU A 87 -0.20 -7.06 -6.69
C LEU A 87 1.08 -7.82 -6.37
N VAL A 88 2.09 -7.14 -5.82
CA VAL A 88 3.37 -7.75 -5.44
C VAL A 88 3.21 -8.71 -4.27
N ALA A 89 2.33 -8.42 -3.30
CA ALA A 89 2.04 -9.32 -2.18
C ALA A 89 1.37 -10.61 -2.66
N ILE A 90 0.39 -10.51 -3.57
CA ILE A 90 -0.25 -11.68 -4.18
C ILE A 90 0.78 -12.48 -4.98
N TYR A 91 1.54 -11.81 -5.86
CA TYR A 91 2.55 -12.45 -6.70
C TYR A 91 3.62 -13.20 -5.90
N SER A 92 4.24 -12.53 -4.92
CA SER A 92 5.31 -13.12 -4.11
C SER A 92 4.82 -14.31 -3.27
N THR A 93 3.59 -14.23 -2.76
CA THR A 93 2.99 -15.31 -1.96
C THR A 93 2.59 -16.50 -2.83
N GLU A 94 1.99 -16.26 -3.99
CA GLU A 94 1.64 -17.33 -4.95
C GLU A 94 2.89 -18.01 -5.51
N LEU A 95 3.94 -17.24 -5.82
CA LEU A 95 5.22 -17.79 -6.25
C LEU A 95 5.84 -18.67 -5.16
N TYR A 96 5.82 -18.21 -3.90
CA TYR A 96 6.28 -19.01 -2.78
C TYR A 96 5.45 -20.30 -2.60
N ALA A 97 4.13 -20.20 -2.70
CA ALA A 97 3.22 -21.35 -2.64
C ALA A 97 3.47 -22.33 -3.79
N PHE A 98 3.70 -21.84 -5.00
CA PHE A 98 4.03 -22.62 -6.17
C PHE A 98 5.34 -23.40 -5.97
N LEU A 99 6.42 -22.72 -5.59
CA LEU A 99 7.72 -23.36 -5.36
C LEU A 99 7.63 -24.46 -4.30
N LYS A 100 6.88 -24.23 -3.22
CA LYS A 100 6.69 -25.23 -2.17
C LYS A 100 5.83 -26.41 -2.60
N ARG A 101 4.74 -26.17 -3.36
CA ARG A 101 3.90 -27.25 -3.95
C ARG A 101 4.70 -28.16 -4.89
N HIS A 102 5.66 -27.59 -5.63
CA HIS A 102 6.52 -28.33 -6.54
C HIS A 102 7.80 -28.91 -5.89
N ASN A 103 7.94 -28.83 -4.55
CA ASN A 103 9.12 -29.29 -3.81
C ASN A 103 10.44 -28.65 -4.29
N ILE A 104 10.38 -27.43 -4.83
CA ILE A 104 11.56 -26.67 -5.26
C ILE A 104 12.09 -25.92 -4.03
N THR A 105 12.66 -26.67 -3.08
CA THR A 105 13.25 -26.15 -1.85
C THR A 105 14.62 -26.78 -1.60
N ILE A 106 15.51 -26.05 -0.93
CA ILE A 106 16.79 -26.59 -0.47
C ILE A 106 16.50 -27.45 0.76
N ARG A 107 16.56 -28.78 0.60
CA ARG A 107 16.36 -29.71 1.70
C ARG A 107 17.67 -29.89 2.47
N LEU A 108 17.65 -29.52 3.74
CA LEU A 108 18.77 -29.76 4.66
C LEU A 108 18.51 -31.03 5.47
N PRO A 109 19.59 -31.76 5.85
CA PRO A 109 19.48 -32.93 6.72
C PRO A 109 18.83 -32.60 8.08
N PRO A 110 18.18 -33.57 8.74
CA PRO A 110 17.47 -33.34 10.01
C PRO A 110 18.38 -32.92 11.17
N GLU A 111 19.70 -33.09 11.04
CA GLU A 111 20.70 -32.66 12.02
C GLU A 111 20.87 -31.14 12.08
N VAL A 112 20.35 -30.39 11.09
CA VAL A 112 20.47 -28.94 11.01
C VAL A 112 19.34 -28.25 11.80
N PRO A 113 19.64 -27.27 12.67
CA PRO A 113 18.62 -26.53 13.41
C PRO A 113 17.56 -25.90 12.49
N ALA A 114 16.29 -25.99 12.90
CA ALA A 114 15.14 -25.53 12.10
C ALA A 114 15.24 -24.06 11.62
N GLY A 115 15.87 -23.19 12.41
CA GLY A 115 16.09 -21.78 12.01
C GLY A 115 17.04 -21.62 10.82
N VAL A 116 18.07 -22.46 10.71
CA VAL A 116 19.00 -22.45 9.58
C VAL A 116 18.31 -23.04 8.35
N ALA A 117 17.61 -24.16 8.52
CA ALA A 117 16.85 -24.80 7.44
C ALA A 117 15.87 -23.83 6.77
N ARG A 118 15.11 -23.09 7.59
CA ARG A 118 14.15 -22.09 7.12
C ARG A 118 14.79 -20.94 6.33
N SER A 119 15.99 -20.50 6.69
CA SER A 119 16.69 -19.44 5.96
C SER A 119 17.09 -19.89 4.54
N PHE A 120 17.52 -21.14 4.38
CA PHE A 120 17.84 -21.72 3.07
C PHE A 120 16.59 -22.02 2.23
N GLU A 121 15.47 -22.39 2.86
CA GLU A 121 14.19 -22.57 2.17
C GLU A 121 13.70 -21.28 1.49
N ILE A 122 14.00 -20.11 2.07
CA ILE A 122 13.59 -18.80 1.55
C ILE A 122 14.50 -18.32 0.41
N LEU A 123 15.71 -18.85 0.30
CA LEU A 123 16.70 -18.41 -0.70
C LEU A 123 16.19 -18.57 -2.14
N ILE A 124 15.57 -19.70 -2.45
CA ILE A 124 15.02 -19.96 -3.79
C ILE A 124 13.86 -19.00 -4.11
N PRO A 125 12.83 -18.84 -3.24
CA PRO A 125 11.81 -17.82 -3.43
C PRO A 125 12.35 -16.41 -3.65
N VAL A 126 13.34 -15.98 -2.84
CA VAL A 126 13.96 -14.66 -2.98
C VAL A 126 14.64 -14.51 -4.34
N LEU A 127 15.43 -15.50 -4.76
CA LEU A 127 16.09 -15.47 -6.05
C LEU A 127 15.07 -15.45 -7.20
N ALA A 128 14.01 -16.25 -7.11
CA ALA A 128 12.95 -16.27 -8.11
C ALA A 128 12.29 -14.89 -8.27
N ILE A 129 12.01 -14.20 -7.16
CA ILE A 129 11.44 -12.84 -7.17
C ILE A 129 12.40 -11.84 -7.82
N ILE A 130 13.69 -11.89 -7.49
CA ILE A 130 14.68 -11.00 -8.07
C ILE A 130 14.75 -11.24 -9.59
N LEU A 131 14.82 -12.51 -10.01
CA LEU A 131 14.91 -12.87 -11.42
C LEU A 131 13.64 -12.59 -12.22
N THR A 132 12.50 -12.34 -11.58
CA THR A 132 11.25 -12.01 -12.27
C THR A 132 10.92 -10.53 -12.19
N LEU A 133 10.85 -9.95 -10.99
CA LEU A 133 10.43 -8.55 -10.79
C LEU A 133 11.50 -7.55 -11.23
N HIS A 134 12.79 -7.82 -11.02
CA HIS A 134 13.82 -6.85 -11.38
C HIS A 134 13.98 -6.70 -12.90
N PRO A 135 14.10 -7.78 -13.70
CA PRO A 135 14.09 -7.66 -15.16
C PRO A 135 12.79 -7.07 -15.70
N LEU A 136 11.64 -7.40 -15.10
CA LEU A 136 10.36 -6.79 -15.47
C LEU A 136 10.37 -5.28 -15.24
N ASN A 137 10.93 -4.80 -14.12
CA ASN A 137 11.04 -3.37 -13.84
C ASN A 137 11.92 -2.66 -14.88
N LEU A 138 13.09 -3.24 -15.20
CA LEU A 138 13.99 -2.70 -16.23
C LEU A 138 13.34 -2.67 -17.62
N PHE A 139 12.56 -3.71 -17.95
CA PHE A 139 11.84 -3.77 -19.22
C PHE A 139 10.78 -2.67 -19.32
N ILE A 140 9.96 -2.48 -18.28
CA ILE A 140 8.93 -1.43 -18.26
C ILE A 140 9.58 -0.04 -18.30
N GLU A 141 10.67 0.15 -17.57
CA GLU A 141 11.44 1.40 -17.58
C GLU A 141 11.99 1.70 -18.98
N ALA A 142 12.54 0.70 -19.68
CA ALA A 142 13.07 0.87 -21.03
C ALA A 142 11.97 1.18 -22.08
N GLN A 143 10.76 0.63 -21.92
CA GLN A 143 9.67 0.81 -22.88
C GLN A 143 8.85 2.08 -22.63
N LEU A 144 8.59 2.42 -21.37
CA LEU A 144 7.62 3.45 -20.97
C LEU A 144 8.26 4.62 -20.21
N GLY A 145 9.53 4.52 -19.82
CA GLY A 145 10.19 5.51 -18.96
C GLY A 145 9.61 5.56 -17.54
N MET A 146 8.87 4.54 -17.13
CA MET A 146 8.19 4.43 -15.85
C MET A 146 8.67 3.18 -15.10
N ILE A 147 8.74 3.26 -13.78
CA ILE A 147 8.92 2.05 -12.95
C ILE A 147 7.58 1.34 -12.72
N ILE A 148 7.61 0.07 -12.30
CA ILE A 148 6.38 -0.73 -12.07
C ILE A 148 5.32 0.01 -11.21
N PRO A 149 5.65 0.68 -10.09
CA PRO A 149 4.64 1.39 -9.31
C PRO A 149 3.92 2.48 -10.10
N GLU A 150 4.64 3.23 -10.94
CA GLU A 150 4.09 4.28 -11.79
C GLU A 150 3.22 3.68 -12.89
N ALA A 151 3.69 2.60 -13.52
CA ALA A 151 2.93 1.89 -14.54
C ALA A 151 1.60 1.35 -13.98
N ILE A 152 1.63 0.71 -12.80
CA ILE A 152 0.42 0.20 -12.13
C ILE A 152 -0.52 1.36 -11.78
N MET A 153 0.00 2.44 -11.19
CA MET A 153 -0.83 3.60 -10.85
C MET A 153 -1.44 4.23 -12.10
N SER A 154 -0.70 4.33 -13.21
CA SER A 154 -1.21 4.88 -14.48
C SER A 154 -2.40 4.08 -15.01
N LEU A 155 -2.35 2.74 -14.89
CA LEU A 155 -3.42 1.83 -15.29
C LEU A 155 -4.65 1.97 -14.37
N VAL A 156 -4.42 2.09 -13.06
CA VAL A 156 -5.49 2.05 -12.05
C VAL A 156 -6.10 3.42 -11.77
N LYS A 157 -5.41 4.52 -12.10
CA LYS A 157 -5.88 5.90 -11.95
C LYS A 157 -7.30 6.16 -12.48
N PRO A 158 -7.70 5.75 -13.69
CA PRO A 158 -9.08 5.96 -14.14
C PRO A 158 -10.10 5.22 -13.26
N LEU A 159 -9.75 4.05 -12.74
CA LEU A 159 -10.62 3.29 -11.84
C LEU A 159 -10.71 3.96 -10.46
N VAL A 160 -9.61 4.48 -9.93
CA VAL A 160 -9.58 5.28 -8.69
C VAL A 160 -10.45 6.53 -8.86
N ALA A 161 -10.33 7.24 -9.97
CA ALA A 161 -11.17 8.40 -10.26
C ALA A 161 -12.66 8.03 -10.37
N ALA A 162 -12.99 6.93 -11.05
CA ALA A 162 -14.37 6.44 -11.15
C ALA A 162 -14.95 6.06 -9.78
N SER A 163 -14.14 5.47 -8.90
CA SER A 163 -14.55 5.07 -7.55
C SER A 163 -14.89 6.24 -6.62
N ASP A 164 -14.40 7.44 -6.94
CA ASP A 164 -14.63 8.67 -6.15
C ASP A 164 -15.87 9.46 -6.59
N THR A 165 -16.63 8.94 -7.56
CA THR A 165 -17.83 9.61 -8.06
C THR A 165 -19.03 9.38 -7.14
N LEU A 166 -19.92 10.37 -7.03
CA LEU A 166 -21.15 10.25 -6.24
C LEU A 166 -21.98 8.99 -6.60
N PRO A 167 -22.20 8.65 -7.88
CA PRO A 167 -22.91 7.42 -8.24
C PRO A 167 -22.21 6.16 -7.76
N ALA A 168 -20.87 6.09 -7.83
CA ALA A 168 -20.11 4.94 -7.35
C ALA A 168 -20.25 4.76 -5.83
N ILE A 169 -20.19 5.86 -5.07
CA ILE A 169 -20.38 5.83 -3.62
C ILE A 169 -21.81 5.39 -3.28
N LEU A 170 -22.83 5.98 -3.92
CA LEU A 170 -24.23 5.60 -3.69
C LEU A 170 -24.50 4.13 -4.02
N LEU A 171 -23.93 3.63 -5.11
CA LEU A 171 -24.00 2.22 -5.48
C LEU A 171 -23.33 1.33 -4.43
N SER A 172 -22.15 1.71 -3.93
CA SER A 172 -21.42 0.95 -2.90
C SER A 172 -22.24 0.84 -1.60
N VAL A 173 -22.90 1.93 -1.20
CA VAL A 173 -23.79 1.94 -0.03
C VAL A 173 -25.03 1.11 -0.28
N LEU A 174 -25.65 1.21 -1.46
CA LEU A 174 -26.82 0.41 -1.83
C LEU A 174 -26.51 -1.09 -1.77
N VAL A 175 -25.39 -1.53 -2.36
CA VAL A 175 -24.93 -2.92 -2.32
C VAL A 175 -24.68 -3.36 -0.88
N CYS A 176 -24.06 -2.51 -0.06
CA CYS A 176 -23.87 -2.80 1.36
C CYS A 176 -25.21 -3.08 2.05
N GLN A 177 -26.22 -2.24 1.86
CA GLN A 177 -27.53 -2.45 2.50
C GLN A 177 -28.25 -3.68 1.99
N VAL A 178 -28.17 -3.98 0.69
CA VAL A 178 -28.76 -5.21 0.12
C VAL A 178 -28.12 -6.47 0.74
N LEU A 179 -26.81 -6.48 0.96
CA LEU A 179 -26.12 -7.59 1.63
C LEU A 179 -26.60 -7.74 3.08
N TRP A 180 -26.81 -6.63 3.80
CA TRP A 180 -27.38 -6.65 5.14
C TRP A 180 -28.80 -7.23 5.18
N PHE A 181 -29.65 -6.90 4.19
CA PHE A 181 -30.97 -7.52 4.05
C PHE A 181 -30.90 -9.03 3.83
N ALA A 182 -29.87 -9.50 3.11
CA ALA A 182 -29.59 -10.92 2.92
C ALA A 182 -28.93 -11.62 4.14
N GLY A 183 -28.73 -10.91 5.25
CA GLY A 183 -28.09 -11.42 6.46
C GLY A 183 -26.56 -11.53 6.39
N ILE A 184 -25.94 -10.97 5.34
CA ILE A 184 -24.48 -10.91 5.17
C ILE A 184 -23.99 -9.56 5.70
N HIS A 185 -22.85 -9.54 6.39
CA HIS A 185 -22.27 -8.29 6.89
C HIS A 185 -21.67 -7.46 5.74
N GLY A 186 -22.53 -6.73 5.02
CA GLY A 186 -22.20 -6.02 3.77
C GLY A 186 -21.04 -5.05 3.91
N ALA A 187 -20.87 -4.45 5.09
CA ALA A 187 -19.78 -3.54 5.38
C ALA A 187 -18.41 -4.21 5.20
N LEU A 188 -18.22 -5.46 5.64
CA LEU A 188 -16.92 -6.15 5.51
C LEU A 188 -16.60 -6.49 4.06
N ILE A 189 -17.62 -6.84 3.27
CA ILE A 189 -17.45 -7.18 1.85
C ILE A 189 -17.12 -5.93 1.05
N VAL A 190 -17.93 -4.87 1.18
CA VAL A 190 -17.75 -3.63 0.42
C VAL A 190 -16.45 -2.93 0.82
N THR A 191 -16.16 -2.82 2.12
CA THR A 191 -14.90 -2.21 2.58
C THR A 191 -13.69 -3.02 2.11
N GLY A 192 -13.75 -4.36 2.13
CA GLY A 192 -12.65 -5.20 1.65
C GLY A 192 -12.23 -4.90 0.21
N ILE A 193 -13.19 -4.57 -0.66
CA ILE A 193 -12.94 -4.24 -2.06
C ILE A 193 -12.59 -2.76 -2.24
N MET A 194 -13.31 -1.86 -1.57
CA MET A 194 -13.20 -0.41 -1.78
C MET A 194 -12.05 0.24 -1.03
N ASN A 195 -11.56 -0.36 0.06
CA ASN A 195 -10.56 0.24 0.94
C ASN A 195 -9.26 0.65 0.22
N PRO A 196 -8.68 -0.14 -0.71
CA PRO A 196 -7.51 0.29 -1.47
C PRO A 196 -7.72 1.61 -2.24
N PHE A 197 -8.90 1.79 -2.83
CA PHE A 197 -9.26 3.00 -3.57
C PHE A 197 -9.41 4.20 -2.64
N TRP A 198 -10.14 4.01 -1.53
CA TRP A 198 -10.33 5.06 -0.54
C TRP A 198 -9.03 5.48 0.13
N MET A 199 -8.13 4.53 0.43
CA MET A 199 -6.82 4.84 1.01
C MET A 199 -5.90 5.56 0.01
N ALA A 200 -5.99 5.26 -1.29
CA ALA A 200 -5.28 6.00 -2.33
C ALA A 200 -5.78 7.46 -2.40
N ASN A 201 -7.10 7.67 -2.44
CA ASN A 201 -7.71 9.01 -2.43
C ASN A 201 -7.39 9.78 -1.14
N LEU A 202 -7.46 9.12 0.01
CA LEU A 202 -7.10 9.71 1.31
C LEU A 202 -5.66 10.22 1.30
N SER A 203 -4.72 9.45 0.75
CA SER A 203 -3.32 9.87 0.63
C SER A 203 -3.14 11.09 -0.28
N VAL A 204 -3.89 11.20 -1.38
CA VAL A 204 -3.86 12.37 -2.26
C VAL A 204 -4.37 13.61 -1.52
N ASN A 205 -5.48 13.47 -0.80
CA ASN A 205 -6.06 14.55 0.01
C ASN A 205 -5.09 15.01 1.11
N GLN A 206 -4.38 14.06 1.74
CA GLN A 206 -3.36 14.37 2.74
C GLN A 206 -2.19 15.14 2.14
N ALA A 207 -1.70 14.75 0.96
CA ALA A 207 -0.64 15.48 0.27
C ALA A 207 -1.08 16.92 -0.07
N ALA A 208 -2.33 17.11 -0.52
CA ALA A 208 -2.90 18.42 -0.78
C ALA A 208 -3.00 19.28 0.49
N MET A 209 -3.44 18.69 1.62
CA MET A 209 -3.49 19.38 2.92
C MET A 209 -2.11 19.73 3.47
N ALA A 210 -1.09 18.91 3.21
CA ALA A 210 0.28 19.18 3.64
C ALA A 210 0.92 20.32 2.84
N ALA A 211 0.65 20.39 1.54
CA ALA A 211 1.12 21.46 0.65
C ALA A 211 0.39 22.79 0.86
N ALA A 212 -0.89 22.73 1.22
CA ALA A 212 -1.72 23.88 1.55
C ALA A 212 -2.34 23.69 2.95
N PRO A 213 -1.56 23.90 4.04
CA PRO A 213 -2.17 23.99 5.36
C PRO A 213 -3.24 25.07 5.27
N LEU A 214 -4.43 24.82 5.83
CA LEU A 214 -5.55 25.76 5.83
C LEU A 214 -5.13 27.08 6.53
N SER A 215 -4.40 27.92 5.81
CA SER A 215 -4.07 29.28 6.20
C SER A 215 -5.33 30.09 5.98
N ARG A 216 -5.67 30.93 6.96
CA ARG A 216 -6.81 31.86 7.03
C ARG A 216 -7.21 32.60 5.75
N THR A 217 -6.37 32.61 4.71
CA THR A 217 -6.64 33.18 3.38
C THR A 217 -7.65 32.37 2.55
N SER A 218 -7.82 31.05 2.75
CA SER A 218 -8.79 30.27 1.95
C SER A 218 -10.24 30.39 2.46
N MET A 219 -10.47 30.66 3.76
CA MET A 219 -11.82 30.93 4.28
C MET A 219 -12.35 32.32 3.90
N SER A 220 -11.48 33.29 3.63
CA SER A 220 -11.87 34.61 3.11
C SER A 220 -12.20 34.58 1.61
N ARG A 221 -11.63 33.64 0.86
CA ARG A 221 -11.96 33.43 -0.56
C ARG A 221 -13.18 32.54 -0.79
N ALA A 222 -13.58 31.73 0.18
CA ALA A 222 -14.81 30.94 0.13
C ALA A 222 -16.09 31.79 0.35
N SER A 223 -15.97 33.05 0.79
CA SER A 223 -17.05 34.05 0.77
C SER A 223 -17.15 34.85 -0.54
N GLY A 224 -16.42 34.44 -1.59
CA GLY A 224 -16.41 35.09 -2.91
C GLY A 224 -17.00 34.24 -4.04
N ILE A 225 -17.87 33.27 -3.74
CA ILE A 225 -18.75 32.69 -4.76
C ILE A 225 -19.87 33.69 -5.02
N THR A 226 -19.61 34.61 -5.93
CA THR A 226 -20.65 35.37 -6.61
C THR A 226 -21.35 34.41 -7.55
N ILE A 227 -22.66 34.22 -7.34
CA ILE A 227 -23.54 33.93 -8.45
C ILE A 227 -23.66 35.27 -9.19
N CYS A 228 -23.14 35.30 -10.42
CA CYS A 228 -22.81 36.42 -11.33
C CYS A 228 -21.32 36.80 -11.37
#